data_AF-A0A3S3NH87-F1
#
_entry.id   AF-A0A3S3NH87-F1
#
_cell.length_a   1.000
_cell.length_b   1.000
_cell.length_c   1.000
_cell.angle_alpha   90.00
_cell.angle_beta   90.00
_cell.angle_gamma   90.00
#
_symmetry.space_group_name_H-M   'P 1'
#
loop_
_entity.id
_entity.type
_entity.pdbx_description
1 polymer ?
#
loop_
_entity_poly.entity_id
_entity_poly.type
_entity_poly.pdbx_seq_one_letter_code
_entity_poly.pdbx_strand_id
1 'polypeptide(L)'
;MEAPKKPSLSTRWDSFLTRLNSFVADSRVGKRFKLAERNSTFTTELRAGTATFLTMAYILAVNASILTDSGGTCSVSDCTPLCSNPTISLSNCTGPTLQILSPDVSCKFPPVNPGYTLCLEKTRKDLIIATVASSLIGCVIMGLMANLPLALAPGMGTNAYFAYTVVGFHGSGNVPYKTALAAVFIEGLIFFVISAVGFRAKLAKWIPRPVRISSSAGIGLFLAFIGLQNNQASGSSGTAHPPS
;
A
#
# COMPACT_ATOMS: atom_id res chain seq x y z
N MET A 1 -64.40 1.20 1.32
CA MET A 1 -63.31 1.42 2.29
C MET A 1 -62.02 0.93 1.67
N GLU A 2 -61.23 1.82 1.08
CA GLU A 2 -59.92 1.45 0.56
C GLU A 2 -58.94 1.40 1.74
N ALA A 3 -58.27 0.25 1.93
CA ALA A 3 -57.35 0.05 3.03
C ALA A 3 -56.10 0.96 2.88
N PRO A 4 -55.58 1.57 3.97
CA PRO A 4 -54.40 2.42 3.88
C PRO A 4 -53.18 1.62 3.43
N LYS A 5 -52.61 2.02 2.29
CA LYS A 5 -51.41 1.45 1.69
C LYS A 5 -50.23 1.61 2.67
N LYS A 6 -49.74 0.50 3.24
CA LYS A 6 -48.56 0.52 4.13
C LYS A 6 -47.36 1.09 3.35
N PRO A 7 -46.62 2.08 3.89
CA PRO A 7 -45.48 2.65 3.19
C PRO A 7 -44.43 1.57 2.94
N SER A 8 -44.01 1.42 1.68
CA SER A 8 -42.93 0.51 1.30
C SER A 8 -41.63 0.89 2.01
N LEU A 9 -40.82 -0.11 2.33
CA LEU A 9 -39.59 0.06 3.11
C LEU A 9 -38.62 1.08 2.47
N SER A 10 -38.58 1.15 1.13
CA SER A 10 -37.82 2.16 0.37
C SER A 10 -38.19 3.60 0.73
N THR A 11 -39.48 3.90 0.83
CA THR A 11 -40.00 5.26 1.10
C THR A 11 -39.58 5.77 2.47
N ARG A 12 -39.39 4.87 3.44
CA ARG A 12 -38.94 5.20 4.79
C ARG A 12 -37.44 5.52 4.84
N TRP A 13 -36.62 4.80 4.07
CA TRP A 13 -35.19 5.06 3.94
C TRP A 13 -34.91 6.35 3.16
N ASP A 14 -35.62 6.59 2.07
CA ASP A 14 -35.46 7.82 1.27
C ASP A 14 -35.83 9.08 2.09
N SER A 15 -36.92 9.00 2.88
CA SER A 15 -37.31 10.10 3.78
C SER A 15 -36.26 10.37 4.87
N PHE A 16 -35.64 9.30 5.39
CA PHE A 16 -34.57 9.42 6.38
C PHE A 16 -33.28 10.01 5.78
N LEU A 17 -32.85 9.54 4.60
CA LEU A 17 -31.67 10.05 3.89
C LEU A 17 -31.85 11.52 3.51
N THR A 18 -33.04 11.92 3.08
CA THR A 18 -33.36 13.31 2.75
C THR A 18 -33.26 14.22 3.98
N ARG A 19 -33.77 13.76 5.13
CA ARG A 19 -33.66 14.48 6.41
C ARG A 19 -32.21 14.64 6.88
N LEU A 20 -31.41 13.57 6.80
CA LEU A 20 -29.99 13.63 7.11
C LEU A 20 -29.24 14.58 6.19
N ASN A 21 -29.50 14.53 4.89
CA ASN A 21 -28.85 15.40 3.90
C ASN A 21 -29.17 16.88 4.16
N SER A 22 -30.43 17.23 4.43
CA SER A 22 -30.81 18.61 4.76
C SER A 22 -30.20 19.07 6.09
N PHE A 23 -30.22 18.21 7.11
CA PHE A 23 -29.65 18.53 8.43
C PHE A 23 -28.14 18.81 8.35
N VAL A 24 -27.40 17.97 7.61
CA VAL A 24 -25.95 18.16 7.45
C VAL A 24 -25.64 19.36 6.55
N ALA A 25 -26.45 19.61 5.51
CA ALA A 25 -26.28 20.78 4.64
C ALA A 25 -26.38 22.11 5.41
N ASP A 26 -27.32 22.21 6.36
CA ASP A 26 -27.51 23.42 7.18
C ASP A 26 -26.51 23.55 8.33
N SER A 27 -25.83 22.46 8.68
CA SER A 27 -24.82 22.42 9.74
C SER A 27 -23.57 23.25 9.41
N ARG A 28 -22.75 23.55 10.43
CA ARG A 28 -21.44 24.20 10.25
C ARG A 28 -20.51 23.39 9.34
N VAL A 29 -20.64 22.07 9.33
CA VAL A 29 -19.87 21.17 8.45
C VAL A 29 -20.30 21.35 7.01
N GLY A 30 -21.63 21.38 6.76
CA GLY A 30 -22.21 21.64 5.43
C GLY A 30 -21.73 22.96 4.82
N LYS A 31 -21.71 24.01 5.64
CA LYS A 31 -21.24 25.35 5.25
C LYS A 31 -19.71 25.43 5.06
N ARG A 32 -18.92 24.71 5.87
CA ARG A 32 -17.45 24.64 5.77
C ARG A 32 -17.01 23.96 4.46
N PHE A 33 -17.64 22.85 4.10
CA PHE A 33 -17.34 22.08 2.90
C PHE A 33 -18.10 22.56 1.65
N LYS A 34 -18.97 23.56 1.80
CA LYS A 34 -19.75 24.17 0.71
C LYS A 34 -20.53 23.12 -0.11
N LEU A 35 -21.19 22.17 0.55
CA LEU A 35 -21.90 21.06 -0.12
C LEU A 35 -22.98 21.55 -1.09
N ALA A 36 -23.74 22.59 -0.70
CA ALA A 36 -24.77 23.20 -1.54
C ALA A 36 -24.21 23.86 -2.80
N GLU A 37 -23.03 24.52 -2.71
CA GLU A 37 -22.37 25.13 -3.88
C GLU A 37 -21.81 24.07 -4.85
N ARG A 38 -21.56 22.84 -4.37
CA ARG A 38 -21.02 21.72 -5.16
C ARG A 38 -22.09 20.80 -5.73
N ASN A 39 -23.38 21.11 -5.54
CA ASN A 39 -24.51 20.24 -5.93
C ASN A 39 -24.37 18.80 -5.42
N SER A 40 -23.79 18.60 -4.22
CA SER A 40 -23.55 17.28 -3.64
C SER A 40 -24.27 17.10 -2.30
N THR A 41 -24.60 15.85 -1.96
CA THR A 41 -25.28 15.48 -0.71
C THR A 41 -24.33 14.77 0.24
N PHE A 42 -24.58 14.84 1.54
CA PHE A 42 -23.78 14.15 2.55
C PHE A 42 -23.69 12.64 2.27
N THR A 43 -24.79 12.01 1.84
CA THR A 43 -24.80 10.59 1.49
C THR A 43 -23.97 10.26 0.26
N THR A 44 -23.93 11.15 -0.74
CA THR A 44 -23.08 10.98 -1.94
C THR A 44 -21.61 11.10 -1.57
N GLU A 45 -21.25 12.12 -0.79
CA GLU A 45 -19.89 12.34 -0.31
C GLU A 45 -19.43 11.20 0.60
N LEU A 46 -20.29 10.70 1.48
CA LEU A 46 -19.98 9.56 2.35
C LEU A 46 -19.70 8.30 1.53
N ARG A 47 -20.49 8.03 0.48
CA ARG A 47 -20.26 6.89 -0.44
C ARG A 47 -18.97 7.04 -1.25
N ALA A 48 -18.67 8.25 -1.73
CA ALA A 48 -17.41 8.52 -2.42
C ALA A 48 -16.21 8.37 -1.46
N GLY A 49 -16.37 8.83 -0.22
CA GLY A 49 -15.40 8.69 0.86
C GLY A 49 -15.15 7.24 1.23
N THR A 50 -16.18 6.40 1.35
CA THR A 50 -16.00 4.97 1.64
C THR A 50 -15.31 4.22 0.51
N ALA A 51 -15.65 4.52 -0.76
CA ALA A 51 -14.94 3.94 -1.90
C ALA A 51 -13.44 4.31 -1.89
N THR A 52 -13.14 5.58 -1.60
CA THR A 52 -11.76 6.06 -1.46
C THR A 52 -11.05 5.39 -0.29
N PHE A 53 -11.70 5.28 0.88
CA PHE A 53 -11.18 4.61 2.06
C PHE A 53 -10.78 3.16 1.77
N LEU A 54 -11.65 2.38 1.13
CA LEU A 54 -11.36 1.00 0.76
C LEU A 54 -10.18 0.91 -0.22
N THR A 55 -10.12 1.82 -1.18
CA THR A 55 -9.01 1.88 -2.15
C THR A 55 -7.69 2.20 -1.45
N MET A 56 -7.68 3.17 -0.53
CA MET A 56 -6.47 3.54 0.23
C MET A 56 -6.05 2.41 1.17
N ALA A 57 -6.99 1.76 1.86
CA ALA A 57 -6.70 0.63 2.74
C ALA A 57 -6.01 -0.52 1.98
N TYR A 58 -6.48 -0.82 0.76
CA TYR A 58 -5.83 -1.79 -0.12
C TYR A 58 -4.40 -1.36 -0.51
N ILE A 59 -4.22 -0.11 -0.96
CA ILE A 59 -2.92 0.44 -1.35
C ILE A 59 -1.91 0.34 -0.20
N LEU A 60 -2.33 0.65 1.03
CA LEU A 60 -1.47 0.61 2.21
C LEU A 60 -0.97 -0.80 2.52
N ALA A 61 -1.83 -1.81 2.42
CA ALA A 61 -1.45 -3.21 2.62
C ALA A 61 -0.53 -3.72 1.50
N VAL A 62 -0.87 -3.42 0.23
CA VAL A 62 -0.13 -3.89 -0.94
C VAL A 62 1.26 -3.27 -1.03
N ASN A 63 1.38 -1.97 -0.76
CA ASN A 63 2.68 -1.28 -0.79
C ASN A 63 3.68 -1.90 0.19
N ALA A 64 3.23 -2.24 1.40
CA ALA A 64 4.09 -2.89 2.38
C ALA A 64 4.54 -4.27 1.91
N SER A 65 3.63 -5.06 1.30
CA SER A 65 3.99 -6.36 0.74
C SER A 65 5.06 -6.24 -0.34
N ILE A 66 4.84 -5.37 -1.34
CA ILE A 66 5.78 -5.15 -2.45
C ILE A 66 7.16 -4.73 -1.92
N LEU A 67 7.20 -3.79 -0.98
CA LEU A 67 8.48 -3.34 -0.41
C LEU A 67 9.17 -4.44 0.41
N THR A 68 8.42 -5.29 1.11
CA THR A 68 9.01 -6.42 1.85
C THR A 68 9.57 -7.51 0.94
N ASP A 69 9.06 -7.68 -0.27
CA ASP A 69 9.59 -8.65 -1.25
C ASP A 69 11.03 -8.29 -1.67
N SER A 70 11.41 -7.02 -1.59
CA SER A 70 12.81 -6.60 -1.80
C SER A 70 13.76 -7.02 -0.68
N GLY A 71 13.25 -7.62 0.40
CA GLY A 71 13.99 -7.93 1.61
C GLY A 71 13.99 -6.80 2.65
N GLY A 72 13.54 -5.60 2.27
CA GLY A 72 13.42 -4.46 3.18
C GLY A 72 14.73 -4.15 3.89
N THR A 73 14.65 -3.93 5.20
CA THR A 73 15.83 -3.70 6.05
C THR A 73 16.52 -4.99 6.53
N CYS A 74 16.00 -6.16 6.17
CA CYS A 74 16.50 -7.45 6.65
C CYS A 74 17.79 -7.88 5.92
N SER A 75 18.72 -8.43 6.68
CA SER A 75 20.03 -8.90 6.20
C SER A 75 20.33 -10.32 6.67
N VAL A 76 21.49 -10.85 6.28
CA VAL A 76 21.97 -12.18 6.70
C VAL A 76 22.16 -12.26 8.22
N SER A 77 22.39 -11.12 8.88
CA SER A 77 22.47 -11.03 10.35
C SER A 77 21.16 -11.37 11.06
N ASP A 78 20.01 -11.26 10.39
CA ASP A 78 18.70 -11.56 10.96
C ASP A 78 18.35 -13.06 10.84
N CYS A 79 19.17 -13.82 10.13
CA CYS A 79 19.01 -15.27 10.02
C CYS A 79 19.47 -15.96 11.32
N THR A 80 18.68 -16.92 11.79
CA THR A 80 19.05 -17.73 12.95
C THR A 80 19.99 -18.86 12.55
N PRO A 81 21.05 -19.16 13.32
CA PRO A 81 21.90 -20.31 13.05
C PRO A 81 21.09 -21.60 13.16
N LEU A 82 21.40 -22.58 12.30
CA LEU A 82 20.71 -23.87 12.23
C LEU A 82 21.70 -25.01 12.44
N CYS A 83 21.21 -26.16 12.88
CA CYS A 83 22.00 -27.38 12.93
C CYS A 83 22.04 -28.05 11.54
N SER A 84 23.07 -28.85 11.26
CA SER A 84 23.17 -29.61 9.99
C SER A 84 21.97 -30.55 9.78
N ASN A 85 21.33 -30.99 10.86
CA ASN A 85 20.05 -31.68 10.83
C ASN A 85 18.90 -30.73 11.22
N PRO A 86 17.93 -30.45 10.33
CA PRO A 86 16.85 -29.50 10.57
C PRO A 86 15.81 -29.96 11.60
N THR A 87 15.80 -31.25 11.99
CA THR A 87 14.90 -31.75 13.05
C THR A 87 15.42 -31.49 14.47
N ILE A 88 16.67 -31.04 14.61
CA ILE A 88 17.33 -30.83 15.91
C ILE A 88 17.41 -29.34 16.20
N SER A 89 16.95 -28.93 17.38
CA SER A 89 17.06 -27.54 17.85
C SER A 89 18.52 -27.18 18.11
N LEU A 90 18.85 -25.88 17.99
CA LEU A 90 20.20 -25.36 18.22
C LEU A 90 20.79 -25.79 19.58
N SER A 91 19.95 -25.90 20.62
CA SER A 91 20.34 -26.34 21.96
C SER A 91 20.84 -27.78 22.03
N ASN A 92 20.38 -28.64 21.10
CA ASN A 92 20.67 -30.08 21.07
C ASN A 92 21.64 -30.44 19.95
N CYS A 93 22.21 -29.44 19.27
CA CYS A 93 23.19 -29.61 18.20
C CYS A 93 24.59 -29.91 18.75
N THR A 94 24.69 -30.97 19.56
CA THR A 94 25.93 -31.45 20.17
C THR A 94 26.06 -32.93 19.87
N GLY A 95 26.72 -33.25 18.75
CA GLY A 95 26.98 -34.62 18.33
C GLY A 95 28.20 -34.68 17.40
N PRO A 96 28.88 -35.83 17.29
CA PRO A 96 30.10 -35.97 16.49
C PRO A 96 29.87 -35.76 14.98
N THR A 97 28.62 -35.88 14.52
CA THR A 97 28.21 -35.66 13.12
C THR A 97 27.37 -34.38 12.92
N LEU A 98 27.15 -33.59 13.98
CA LEU A 98 26.32 -32.40 13.96
C LEU A 98 27.19 -31.14 13.96
N GLN A 99 26.88 -30.20 13.07
CA GLN A 99 27.57 -28.93 12.96
C GLN A 99 26.55 -27.79 13.00
N ILE A 100 26.95 -26.69 13.64
CA ILE A 100 26.17 -25.44 13.60
C ILE A 100 26.53 -24.71 12.30
N LEU A 101 25.54 -24.56 11.43
CA LEU A 101 25.67 -23.78 10.21
C LEU A 101 25.42 -22.31 10.55
N SER A 102 26.47 -21.49 10.38
CA SER A 102 26.33 -20.04 10.37
C SER A 102 25.53 -19.60 9.15
N PRO A 103 24.63 -18.62 9.28
CA PRO A 103 23.83 -18.16 8.16
C PRO A 103 24.69 -17.49 7.09
N ASP A 104 24.48 -17.91 5.85
CA ASP A 104 25.05 -17.32 4.65
C ASP A 104 23.95 -16.62 3.83
N VAL A 105 24.30 -15.90 2.75
CA VAL A 105 23.35 -15.22 1.85
C VAL A 105 22.22 -16.13 1.35
N SER A 106 22.48 -17.44 1.29
CA SER A 106 21.51 -18.47 0.95
C SER A 106 20.28 -18.50 1.88
N CYS A 107 20.40 -17.99 3.12
CA CYS A 107 19.30 -17.97 4.11
C CYS A 107 18.10 -17.11 3.69
N LYS A 108 18.30 -16.22 2.71
CA LYS A 108 17.28 -15.33 2.17
C LYS A 108 16.38 -15.99 1.11
N PHE A 109 16.80 -17.13 0.55
CA PHE A 109 16.11 -17.78 -0.56
C PHE A 109 15.48 -19.12 -0.12
N PRO A 110 14.46 -19.62 -0.83
CA PRO A 110 13.79 -20.87 -0.46
C PRO A 110 14.76 -22.07 -0.39
N PRO A 111 14.71 -22.89 0.68
CA PRO A 111 13.87 -22.75 1.88
C PRO A 111 14.33 -21.60 2.80
N VAL A 112 13.43 -20.64 3.04
CA VAL A 112 13.76 -19.39 3.75
C VAL A 112 13.97 -19.64 5.23
N ASN A 113 15.02 -19.03 5.81
CA ASN A 113 15.34 -19.18 7.22
C ASN A 113 14.23 -18.58 8.13
N PRO A 114 13.84 -19.24 9.23
CA PRO A 114 12.77 -18.75 10.11
C PRO A 114 13.08 -17.38 10.72
N GLY A 115 14.35 -17.09 11.06
CA GLY A 115 14.77 -15.77 11.54
C GLY A 115 14.53 -14.67 10.51
N TYR A 116 14.86 -14.95 9.25
CA TYR A 116 14.63 -14.01 8.16
C TYR A 116 13.14 -13.74 7.90
N THR A 117 12.31 -14.79 7.92
CA THR A 117 10.84 -14.67 7.80
C THR A 117 10.26 -13.80 8.92
N LEU A 118 10.72 -13.96 10.16
CA LEU A 118 10.29 -13.11 11.27
C LEU A 118 10.69 -11.64 11.07
N CYS A 119 11.88 -11.39 10.53
CA CYS A 119 12.31 -10.03 10.18
C CYS A 119 11.41 -9.42 9.08
N LEU A 120 11.06 -10.19 8.04
CA LEU A 120 10.18 -9.72 6.97
C LEU A 120 8.77 -9.41 7.48
N GLU A 121 8.20 -10.28 8.33
CA GLU A 121 6.89 -10.06 8.96
C GLU A 121 6.88 -8.80 9.82
N LYS A 122 7.95 -8.58 10.60
CA LYS A 122 8.11 -7.36 11.40
C LYS A 122 8.20 -6.12 10.51
N THR A 123 9.05 -6.17 9.49
CA THR A 123 9.26 -5.07 8.54
C THR A 123 7.96 -4.71 7.81
N ARG A 124 7.14 -5.71 7.44
CA ARG A 124 5.84 -5.49 6.79
C ARG A 124 4.89 -4.71 7.69
N LYS A 125 4.79 -5.10 8.96
CA LYS A 125 3.95 -4.40 9.94
C LYS A 125 4.42 -2.97 10.16
N ASP A 126 5.73 -2.77 10.32
CA ASP A 126 6.33 -1.46 10.53
C ASP A 126 6.07 -0.53 9.32
N LEU A 127 6.19 -1.04 8.09
CA LEU A 127 5.88 -0.30 6.87
C LEU A 127 4.41 0.11 6.78
N ILE A 128 3.47 -0.80 7.13
CA ILE A 128 2.03 -0.47 7.15
C ILE A 128 1.78 0.69 8.12
N ILE A 129 2.28 0.59 9.34
CA ILE A 129 2.07 1.59 10.40
C ILE A 129 2.67 2.94 9.99
N ALA A 130 3.91 2.94 9.50
CA ALA A 130 4.59 4.16 9.04
C ALA A 130 3.84 4.84 7.88
N THR A 131 3.34 4.05 6.94
CA THR A 131 2.61 4.56 5.77
C THR A 131 1.24 5.12 6.15
N VAL A 132 0.52 4.46 7.06
CA VAL A 132 -0.76 4.95 7.60
C VAL A 132 -0.53 6.28 8.32
N ALA A 133 0.46 6.36 9.21
CA ALA A 133 0.74 7.56 9.98
C ALA A 133 1.12 8.75 9.08
N SER A 134 2.03 8.54 8.12
CA SER A 134 2.44 9.59 7.18
C SER A 134 1.31 10.04 6.25
N SER A 135 0.49 9.11 5.74
CA SER A 135 -0.67 9.44 4.89
C SER A 135 -1.73 10.22 5.67
N LEU A 136 -1.98 9.86 6.92
CA LEU A 136 -2.93 10.57 7.79
C LEU A 136 -2.47 12.02 8.04
N ILE A 137 -1.20 12.21 8.39
CA ILE A 137 -0.63 13.54 8.59
C ILE A 137 -0.73 14.37 7.29
N GLY A 138 -0.34 13.79 6.15
CA GLY A 138 -0.42 14.46 4.85
C GLY A 138 -1.85 14.85 4.46
N CYS A 139 -2.81 13.94 4.63
CA CYS A 139 -4.23 14.20 4.34
C CYS A 139 -4.81 15.29 5.26
N VAL A 140 -4.44 15.29 6.55
CA VAL A 140 -4.89 16.31 7.51
C VAL A 140 -4.35 17.69 7.13
N ILE A 141 -3.05 17.79 6.83
CA ILE A 141 -2.42 19.04 6.42
C ILE A 141 -3.07 19.58 5.13
N MET A 142 -3.24 18.73 4.12
CA MET A 142 -3.89 19.12 2.85
C MET A 142 -5.36 19.51 3.05
N GLY A 143 -6.11 18.74 3.84
CA GLY A 143 -7.52 18.99 4.09
C GLY A 143 -7.76 20.30 4.86
N LEU A 144 -6.92 20.60 5.87
CA LEU A 144 -7.07 21.80 6.70
C LEU A 144 -6.48 23.05 6.06
N MET A 145 -5.29 22.96 5.44
CA MET A 145 -4.59 24.13 4.90
C MET A 145 -4.98 24.45 3.45
N ALA A 146 -5.14 23.43 2.60
CA ALA A 146 -5.48 23.64 1.19
C ALA A 146 -7.00 23.61 0.91
N ASN A 147 -7.82 23.23 1.91
CA ASN A 147 -9.28 23.11 1.81
C ASN A 147 -9.73 22.31 0.58
N LEU A 148 -8.94 21.29 0.22
CA LEU A 148 -9.12 20.47 -0.97
C LEU A 148 -9.31 19.00 -0.54
N PRO A 149 -10.42 18.33 -0.94
CA PRO A 149 -10.70 16.95 -0.55
C PRO A 149 -9.90 15.97 -1.43
N LEU A 150 -8.57 15.99 -1.29
CA LEU A 150 -7.68 15.05 -1.99
C LEU A 150 -7.08 14.06 -1.00
N ALA A 151 -7.35 12.78 -1.22
CA ALA A 151 -6.65 11.70 -0.53
C ALA A 151 -5.23 11.57 -1.09
N LEU A 152 -4.24 11.56 -0.20
CA LEU A 152 -2.85 11.29 -0.54
C LEU A 152 -2.51 9.85 -0.14
N ALA A 153 -1.93 9.11 -1.06
CA ALA A 153 -1.44 7.76 -0.82
C ALA A 153 -0.13 7.51 -1.58
N PRO A 154 0.64 6.48 -1.19
CA PRO A 154 1.92 6.19 -1.82
C PRO A 154 1.71 5.62 -3.22
N GLY A 155 2.61 5.97 -4.13
CA GLY A 155 2.61 5.47 -5.50
C GLY A 155 2.95 3.99 -5.56
N MET A 156 1.99 3.14 -5.95
CA MET A 156 2.22 1.69 -6.07
C MET A 156 3.25 1.34 -7.15
N GLY A 157 3.25 2.05 -8.29
CA GLY A 157 4.15 1.75 -9.41
C GLY A 157 5.63 2.03 -9.13
N THR A 158 5.94 3.12 -8.44
CA THR A 158 7.32 3.47 -8.07
C THR A 158 7.86 2.51 -7.02
N ASN A 159 7.02 2.07 -6.07
CA ASN A 159 7.40 1.08 -5.07
C ASN A 159 7.68 -0.29 -5.70
N ALA A 160 6.91 -0.70 -6.71
CA ALA A 160 7.15 -1.93 -7.45
C ALA A 160 8.45 -1.88 -8.28
N TYR A 161 8.69 -0.77 -8.99
CA TYR A 161 9.95 -0.57 -9.71
C TYR A 161 11.15 -0.57 -8.76
N PHE A 162 11.03 0.12 -7.62
CA PHE A 162 12.04 0.14 -6.57
C PHE A 162 12.34 -1.29 -6.05
N ALA A 163 11.30 -2.04 -5.69
CA ALA A 163 11.45 -3.35 -5.07
C ALA A 163 11.96 -4.42 -6.04
N TYR A 164 11.37 -4.49 -7.25
CA TYR A 164 11.64 -5.59 -8.17
C TYR A 164 12.74 -5.28 -9.20
N THR A 165 12.97 -4.01 -9.54
CA THR A 165 13.97 -3.64 -10.56
C THR A 165 15.25 -3.06 -9.95
N VAL A 166 15.15 -2.18 -8.96
CA VAL A 166 16.33 -1.50 -8.40
C VAL A 166 17.01 -2.37 -7.34
N VAL A 167 16.25 -2.78 -6.32
CA VAL A 167 16.78 -3.58 -5.19
C VAL A 167 16.75 -5.08 -5.51
N GLY A 168 15.75 -5.53 -6.27
CA GLY A 168 15.55 -6.95 -6.58
C GLY A 168 15.00 -7.75 -5.39
N PHE A 169 14.52 -8.97 -5.68
CA PHE A 169 13.93 -9.85 -4.67
C PHE A 169 14.96 -10.22 -3.59
N HIS A 170 14.62 -10.02 -2.32
CA HIS A 170 15.54 -10.16 -1.17
C HIS A 170 16.90 -9.44 -1.28
N GLY A 171 16.99 -8.38 -2.08
CA GLY A 171 18.21 -7.62 -2.30
C GLY A 171 19.19 -8.29 -3.25
N SER A 172 18.69 -9.11 -4.19
CA SER A 172 19.47 -9.75 -5.25
C SER A 172 19.92 -8.79 -6.37
N GLY A 173 19.40 -7.57 -6.41
CA GLY A 173 19.75 -6.55 -7.39
C GLY A 173 21.09 -5.87 -7.10
N ASN A 174 21.51 -5.02 -8.05
CA ASN A 174 22.81 -4.36 -8.00
C ASN A 174 22.91 -3.25 -6.96
N VAL A 175 21.77 -2.72 -6.48
CA VAL A 175 21.73 -1.57 -5.57
C VAL A 175 21.20 -2.02 -4.21
N PRO A 176 21.95 -1.80 -3.11
CA PRO A 176 21.48 -2.16 -1.79
C PRO A 176 20.32 -1.26 -1.35
N TYR A 177 19.36 -1.84 -0.63
CA TYR A 177 18.13 -1.18 -0.18
C TYR A 177 18.34 0.19 0.47
N LYS A 178 19.37 0.33 1.33
CA LYS A 178 19.71 1.58 2.01
C LYS A 178 20.11 2.70 1.04
N THR A 179 20.91 2.38 0.02
CA THR A 179 21.35 3.35 -1.00
C THR A 179 20.18 3.75 -1.88
N ALA A 180 19.32 2.80 -2.24
CA ALA A 180 18.11 3.08 -3.02
C ALA A 180 17.16 4.02 -2.24
N LEU A 181 16.94 3.79 -0.94
CA LEU A 181 16.14 4.69 -0.10
C LEU A 181 16.73 6.10 0.01
N ALA A 182 18.05 6.22 0.13
CA ALA A 182 18.71 7.52 0.15
C ALA A 182 18.47 8.30 -1.15
N ALA A 183 18.49 7.64 -2.31
CA ALA A 183 18.17 8.25 -3.58
C ALA A 183 16.72 8.75 -3.63
N VAL A 184 15.75 7.97 -3.14
CA VAL A 184 14.34 8.37 -3.06
C VAL A 184 14.15 9.57 -2.13
N PHE A 185 14.87 9.60 -1.00
CA PHE A 185 14.82 10.75 -0.08
C PHE A 185 15.34 12.04 -0.74
N ILE A 186 16.46 11.95 -1.47
CA ILE A 186 17.03 13.08 -2.22
C ILE A 186 16.07 13.54 -3.32
N GLU A 187 15.45 12.61 -4.05
CA GLU A 187 14.43 12.92 -5.06
C GLU A 187 13.24 13.68 -4.45
N GLY A 188 12.74 13.23 -3.29
CA GLY A 188 11.69 13.92 -2.56
C GLY A 188 12.08 15.35 -2.13
N LEU A 189 13.32 15.56 -1.70
CA LEU A 189 13.83 16.88 -1.35
C LEU A 189 13.92 17.79 -2.57
N ILE A 190 14.41 17.28 -3.71
CA ILE A 190 14.45 18.01 -4.98
C ILE A 190 13.02 18.40 -5.40
N PHE A 191 12.08 17.46 -5.36
CA PHE A 191 10.68 17.72 -5.72
C PHE A 191 10.02 18.74 -4.78
N PHE A 192 10.34 18.70 -3.48
CA PHE A 192 9.88 19.68 -2.51
C PHE A 192 10.38 21.10 -2.84
N VAL A 193 11.68 21.26 -3.13
CA VAL A 193 12.26 22.55 -3.53
C VAL A 193 11.62 23.08 -4.82
N ILE A 194 11.48 22.22 -5.84
CA ILE A 194 10.82 22.57 -7.12
C ILE A 194 9.36 23.01 -6.88
N SER A 195 8.67 22.33 -5.97
CA SER A 195 7.28 22.67 -5.60
C SER A 195 7.19 23.99 -4.84
N ALA A 196 8.13 24.27 -3.93
CA ALA A 196 8.19 25.52 -3.17
C ALA A 196 8.41 26.75 -4.08
N VAL A 197 9.18 26.60 -5.16
CA VAL A 197 9.40 27.65 -6.18
C VAL A 197 8.19 27.81 -7.13
N GLY A 198 7.15 26.96 -7.01
CA GLY A 198 5.94 27.03 -7.83
C GLY A 198 6.07 26.41 -9.22
N PHE A 199 7.20 25.75 -9.53
CA PHE A 199 7.47 25.17 -10.85
C PHE A 199 6.60 23.94 -11.17
N ARG A 200 6.08 23.27 -10.14
CA ARG A 200 5.14 22.13 -10.23
C ARG A 200 3.99 22.37 -11.22
N ALA A 201 3.34 23.53 -11.15
CA ALA A 201 2.20 23.85 -12.01
C ALA A 201 2.64 24.07 -13.47
N LYS A 202 3.84 24.65 -13.66
CA LYS A 202 4.41 24.88 -14.98
C LYS A 202 4.76 23.56 -15.64
N LEU A 203 5.43 22.64 -14.93
CA LEU A 203 5.73 21.29 -15.41
C LEU A 203 4.45 20.53 -15.83
N ALA A 204 3.39 20.60 -15.03
CA ALA A 204 2.11 19.96 -15.35
C ALA A 204 1.49 20.48 -16.65
N LYS A 205 1.68 21.76 -16.99
CA LYS A 205 1.20 22.37 -18.24
C LYS A 205 1.98 21.91 -19.46
N TRP A 206 3.25 21.52 -19.28
CA TRP A 206 4.12 21.09 -20.39
C TRP A 206 3.84 19.65 -20.84
N ILE A 207 3.22 18.83 -19.99
CA ILE A 207 2.85 17.46 -20.31
C ILE A 207 1.71 17.48 -21.37
N PRO A 208 1.92 16.90 -22.56
CA PRO A 208 0.89 16.83 -23.60
C PRO A 208 -0.33 16.05 -23.10
N ARG A 209 -1.54 16.48 -23.51
CA ARG A 209 -2.79 15.75 -23.16
C ARG A 209 -2.74 14.25 -23.52
N PRO A 210 -2.22 13.83 -24.69
CA PRO A 210 -2.12 12.40 -25.02
C PRO A 210 -1.27 11.60 -24.02
N VAL A 211 -0.13 12.17 -23.60
CA VAL A 211 0.77 11.53 -22.62
C VAL A 211 0.06 11.36 -21.29
N ARG A 212 -0.66 12.39 -20.83
CA ARG A 212 -1.40 12.35 -19.55
C ARG A 212 -2.46 11.24 -19.53
N ILE A 213 -3.22 11.10 -20.61
CA ILE A 213 -4.27 10.06 -20.72
C ILE A 213 -3.62 8.68 -20.78
N SER A 214 -2.58 8.51 -21.60
CA SER A 214 -1.84 7.24 -21.72
C SER A 214 -1.23 6.80 -20.39
N SER A 215 -0.61 7.71 -19.63
CA SER A 215 -0.07 7.40 -18.29
C SER A 215 -1.14 6.87 -17.34
N SER A 216 -2.34 7.48 -17.33
CA SER A 216 -3.43 7.01 -16.47
C SER A 216 -3.93 5.61 -16.85
N ALA A 217 -4.04 5.31 -18.14
CA ALA A 217 -4.39 3.98 -18.64
C ALA A 217 -3.32 2.93 -18.31
N GLY A 218 -2.04 3.28 -18.47
CA GLY A 218 -0.91 2.41 -18.13
C GLY A 218 -0.86 2.06 -16.65
N ILE A 219 -1.08 3.04 -15.76
CA ILE A 219 -1.17 2.80 -14.31
C ILE A 219 -2.32 1.84 -14.01
N GLY A 220 -3.50 2.05 -14.59
CA GLY A 220 -4.66 1.17 -14.39
C GLY A 220 -4.41 -0.27 -14.85
N LEU A 221 -3.83 -0.45 -16.04
CA LEU A 221 -3.50 -1.77 -16.59
C LEU A 221 -2.43 -2.49 -15.74
N PHE A 222 -1.42 -1.75 -15.28
CA PHE A 222 -0.38 -2.31 -14.41
C PHE A 222 -0.95 -2.79 -13.07
N LEU A 223 -1.84 -2.01 -12.45
CA LEU A 223 -2.51 -2.44 -11.21
C LEU A 223 -3.41 -3.66 -11.43
N ALA A 224 -4.12 -3.73 -12.56
CA ALA A 224 -4.91 -4.90 -12.92
C ALA A 224 -4.02 -6.15 -13.08
N PHE A 225 -2.85 -6.00 -13.69
CA PHE A 225 -1.88 -7.08 -13.85
C PHE A 225 -1.32 -7.59 -12.51
N ILE A 226 -0.93 -6.70 -11.59
CA ILE A 226 -0.50 -7.09 -10.25
C ILE A 226 -1.63 -7.80 -9.49
N GLY A 227 -2.87 -7.30 -9.59
CA GLY A 227 -4.03 -7.96 -9.00
C GLY A 227 -4.27 -9.38 -9.53
N LEU A 228 -4.03 -9.61 -10.82
CA LEU A 228 -4.18 -10.93 -11.43
C LEU A 228 -3.07 -11.91 -10.97
N GLN A 229 -1.83 -11.44 -10.80
CA GLN A 229 -0.73 -12.28 -10.33
C GLN A 229 -0.94 -12.83 -8.92
N ASN A 230 -1.50 -12.02 -8.00
CA ASN A 230 -1.78 -12.45 -6.63
C ASN A 230 -2.76 -13.63 -6.55
N ASN A 231 -3.60 -13.83 -7.57
CA ASN A 231 -4.55 -14.96 -7.61
C ASN A 231 -3.91 -16.24 -8.19
N GLN A 232 -2.83 -16.13 -8.97
CA GLN A 232 -2.17 -17.30 -9.59
C GLN A 232 -1.15 -17.96 -8.64
N ALA A 233 -0.55 -17.21 -7.71
CA ALA A 233 0.37 -17.74 -6.71
C ALA A 233 -0.30 -18.76 -5.74
N SER A 234 -1.61 -18.62 -5.49
CA SER A 234 -2.38 -19.61 -4.69
C SER A 234 -2.86 -20.83 -5.50
N GLY A 235 -2.81 -20.79 -6.83
CA GLY A 235 -3.26 -21.89 -7.70
C GLY A 235 -2.17 -22.88 -8.12
N SER A 236 -0.90 -22.58 -7.85
CA SER A 236 0.26 -23.35 -8.36
C SER A 236 1.18 -23.94 -7.29
N SER A 237 0.88 -23.75 -5.99
CA SER A 237 1.62 -24.38 -4.89
C SER A 237 1.06 -25.76 -4.47
N GLY A 238 0.28 -26.40 -5.35
CA GLY A 238 -0.48 -27.62 -5.05
C GLY A 238 -0.17 -28.83 -5.94
N THR A 239 0.91 -28.88 -6.72
CA THR A 239 1.34 -30.12 -7.42
C THR A 239 2.83 -30.09 -7.75
N ALA A 240 3.68 -30.40 -6.77
CA ALA A 240 5.06 -30.83 -7.03
C ALA A 240 5.44 -31.92 -6.02
N HIS A 241 4.92 -33.12 -6.24
CA HIS A 241 5.50 -34.33 -5.67
C HIS A 241 6.74 -34.68 -6.51
N PRO A 242 7.94 -34.81 -5.93
CA PRO A 242 9.11 -35.28 -6.69
C PRO A 242 8.95 -36.78 -7.01
N PRO A 243 9.43 -37.24 -8.18
CA PRO A 243 9.56 -38.66 -8.46
C PRO A 243 10.80 -39.21 -7.75
N SER A 244 10.58 -40.13 -6.82
CA SER A 244 11.54 -41.15 -6.40
C SER A 244 10.78 -42.28 -5.72
#